data_AF-A0A939ESR8-F1
#
_entry.id   AF-A0A939ESR8-F1
#
_cell.length_a   1.000
_cell.length_b   1.000
_cell.length_c   1.000
_cell.angle_alpha   90.00
_cell.angle_beta   90.00
_cell.angle_gamma   90.00
#
_symmetry.space_group_name_H-M   'P 1'
#
loop_
_entity.id
_entity.type
_entity.pdbx_description
1 polymer ?
#
loop_
_entity_poly.entity_id
_entity_poly.type
_entity_poly.pdbx_seq_one_letter_code
_entity_poly.pdbx_strand_id
1 'polypeptide(L)' 'MTDDNLSTRPSLILGTILVGEDLENLSEEELTQRIEALEAEIERTQQSLGHKKGVRANADAIFGTKL' A
#
# COMPACT_ATOMS: atom_id res chain seq x y z
N MET A 1 -8.50 40.06 -15.44
CA MET A 1 -7.56 38.98 -15.74
C MET A 1 -7.76 37.93 -14.68
N THR A 2 -8.16 36.73 -15.07
CA THR A 2 -8.44 35.61 -14.16
C THR A 2 -7.13 35.03 -13.67
N ASP A 3 -6.78 35.30 -12.41
CA ASP A 3 -5.74 34.55 -11.72
C ASP A 3 -6.30 33.19 -11.33
N ASP A 4 -5.86 32.18 -12.07
CA ASP A 4 -5.88 30.76 -11.73
C ASP A 4 -5.25 30.55 -10.36
N ASN A 5 -6.05 30.66 -9.30
CA ASN A 5 -5.67 30.09 -8.02
C ASN A 5 -6.07 28.62 -8.07
N LEU A 6 -5.11 27.82 -8.53
CA LEU A 6 -5.10 26.37 -8.58
C LEU A 6 -5.65 25.83 -7.26
N SER A 7 -6.94 25.54 -7.27
CA SER A 7 -7.65 24.87 -6.20
C SER A 7 -6.87 23.62 -5.88
N THR A 8 -6.20 23.61 -4.73
CA THR A 8 -5.61 22.43 -4.11
C THR A 8 -6.73 21.42 -3.98
N ARG A 9 -6.94 20.62 -5.03
CA ARG A 9 -7.89 19.53 -4.99
C ARG A 9 -7.40 18.66 -3.85
N PRO A 10 -8.18 18.47 -2.78
CA PRO A 10 -7.81 17.51 -1.77
C PRO A 10 -7.55 16.22 -2.53
N SER A 11 -6.33 15.68 -2.40
CA SER A 11 -6.01 14.34 -2.90
C SER A 11 -7.16 13.48 -2.38
N LEU A 12 -8.05 13.07 -3.29
CA LEU A 12 -9.20 12.29 -2.94
C LEU A 12 -8.60 11.12 -2.18
N ILE A 13 -8.99 10.98 -0.91
CA ILE A 13 -8.76 9.74 -0.20
C ILE A 13 -9.49 8.73 -1.08
N LEU A 14 -8.75 8.07 -1.97
CA LEU A 14 -9.26 7.02 -2.82
C LEU A 14 -9.86 6.06 -1.81
N GLY A 15 -11.20 5.92 -1.85
CA GLY A 15 -11.92 5.11 -0.88
C GLY A 15 -11.24 3.75 -0.75
N THR A 16 -11.39 3.10 0.40
CA THR A 16 -10.79 1.78 0.67
C THR A 16 -10.82 0.88 -0.56
N ILE A 17 -9.65 0.59 -1.14
CA ILE A 17 -9.52 -0.31 -2.28
C ILE A 17 -9.82 -1.74 -1.79
N LEU A 18 -10.90 -2.35 -2.25
CA LEU A 18 -11.22 -3.74 -1.96
C LEU A 18 -10.83 -4.64 -3.15
N VAL A 19 -10.00 -5.64 -2.90
CA VAL A 19 -9.61 -6.61 -3.93
C VAL A 19 -10.86 -7.38 -4.40
N GLY A 20 -11.06 -7.43 -5.71
CA GLY A 20 -12.21 -8.10 -6.33
C GLY A 20 -13.40 -7.19 -6.62
N GLU A 21 -13.27 -5.88 -6.44
CA GLU A 21 -14.26 -4.91 -6.95
C GLU A 21 -14.38 -4.96 -8.48
N ASP A 22 -15.57 -4.64 -8.97
CA ASP A 22 -15.81 -4.44 -10.39
C ASP A 22 -15.04 -3.21 -10.90
N LEU A 23 -14.41 -3.36 -12.06
CA LEU A 23 -13.54 -2.36 -12.67
C LEU A 23 -14.15 -1.73 -13.93
N GLU A 24 -15.28 -2.23 -14.42
CA GLU A 24 -15.84 -1.81 -15.72
C GLU A 24 -16.15 -0.31 -15.83
N ASN A 25 -16.44 0.34 -14.70
CA ASN A 25 -16.81 1.76 -14.65
C ASN A 25 -15.63 2.69 -14.31
N LEU A 26 -14.42 2.17 -14.12
CA LEU A 26 -13.24 2.98 -13.82
C LEU A 26 -12.56 3.48 -15.09
N SER A 27 -12.12 4.73 -15.06
CA SER A 27 -11.25 5.29 -16.08
C SER A 27 -9.83 4.73 -16.00
N GLU A 28 -9.05 4.90 -17.09
CA GLU A 28 -7.64 4.51 -17.14
C GLU A 28 -6.80 5.17 -16.02
N GLU A 29 -7.07 6.43 -15.73
CA GLU A 29 -6.39 7.18 -14.66
C GLU A 29 -6.74 6.60 -13.28
N GLU A 30 -8.02 6.30 -13.02
CA GLU A 30 -8.44 5.69 -11.75
C GLU A 30 -7.84 4.28 -11.58
N LEU A 31 -7.76 3.50 -12.67
CA LEU A 31 -7.09 2.21 -12.66
C LEU A 31 -5.59 2.35 -12.36
N THR A 32 -4.93 3.36 -12.93
CA THR A 32 -3.51 3.65 -12.68
C THR A 32 -3.28 3.99 -11.22
N GLN A 33 -4.05 4.93 -10.66
CA GLN A 33 -3.96 5.30 -9.24
C GLN A 33 -4.24 4.11 -8.30
N ARG A 34 -5.19 3.26 -8.68
CA ARG A 34 -5.50 2.03 -7.94
C ARG A 34 -4.34 1.04 -7.94
N ILE A 35 -3.67 0.86 -9.09
CA ILE A 35 -2.47 0.02 -9.19
C ILE A 35 -1.36 0.54 -8.29
N GLU A 36 -1.03 1.84 -8.38
CA GLU A 36 0.02 2.46 -7.56
C GLU A 36 -0.24 2.26 -6.06
N ALA A 37 -1.48 2.46 -5.62
CA ALA A 37 -1.87 2.25 -4.23
C ALA A 37 -1.73 0.79 -3.78
N LEU A 38 -2.12 -0.17 -4.63
CA LEU A 38 -2.00 -1.60 -4.34
C LEU A 38 -0.53 -2.04 -4.30
N GLU A 39 0.31 -1.56 -5.20
CA GLU A 39 1.74 -1.85 -5.21
C GLU A 39 2.45 -1.32 -3.96
N ALA A 40 2.14 -0.09 -3.54
CA ALA A 40 2.64 0.49 -2.30
C ALA A 40 2.22 -0.34 -1.07
N GLU A 41 0.99 -0.84 -1.05
CA GLU A 41 0.50 -1.70 0.03
C GLU A 41 1.17 -3.09 0.04
N ILE A 42 1.44 -3.66 -1.13
CA ILE A 42 2.22 -4.90 -1.27
C ILE A 42 3.63 -4.69 -0.70
N GLU A 43 4.30 -3.60 -1.07
CA GLU A 43 5.64 -3.29 -0.58
C GLU A 43 5.66 -3.17 0.96
N ARG A 44 4.73 -2.37 1.52
CA ARG A 44 4.59 -2.21 2.97
C ARG A 44 4.36 -3.55 3.69
N THR A 45 3.54 -4.42 3.10
CA THR A 45 3.25 -5.76 3.62
C THR A 45 4.50 -6.65 3.58
N GLN A 46 5.27 -6.62 2.49
CA GLN A 46 6.52 -7.35 2.35
C GLN A 46 7.57 -6.89 3.38
N GLN A 47 7.72 -5.58 3.59
CA GLN A 47 8.62 -5.03 4.59
C GLN A 47 8.23 -5.49 6.01
N SER A 48 6.93 -5.45 6.32
CA SER A 48 6.39 -5.93 7.60
C SER A 48 6.64 -7.43 7.81
N LEU A 49 6.47 -8.23 6.76
CA LEU A 49 6.77 -9.66 6.80
C LEU A 49 8.27 -9.91 7.02
N GLY A 50 9.14 -9.18 6.32
CA GLY A 50 10.59 -9.24 6.47
C GLY A 50 11.01 -8.94 7.91
N HIS A 51 10.48 -7.88 8.50
CA HIS A 51 10.74 -7.52 9.90
C HIS A 51 10.34 -8.66 10.86
N LYS A 52 9.12 -9.20 10.71
CA LYS A 52 8.64 -10.32 11.55
C LYS A 52 9.49 -11.58 11.42
N LYS A 53 9.95 -11.90 10.19
CA LYS A 53 10.88 -13.02 9.96
C LYS A 53 12.22 -12.79 10.67
N GLY A 54 12.77 -11.57 10.61
CA GLY A 54 14.00 -11.21 11.31
C GLY A 54 13.87 -11.34 12.83
N VAL A 55 12.77 -10.85 13.41
CA VAL A 55 12.47 -11.01 14.84
C VAL A 55 12.43 -12.48 15.25
N ARG A 56 11.74 -13.32 14.46
CA ARG A 56 11.69 -14.77 14.72
C ARG A 56 13.08 -15.40 14.64
N ALA A 57 13.86 -15.11 13.60
CA ALA A 57 15.19 -15.68 13.44
C ALA A 57 16.13 -15.30 14.60
N ASN A 58 16.05 -14.05 15.08
CA ASN A 58 16.80 -13.60 16.25
C ASN A 58 16.37 -14.33 17.53
N ALA A 59 15.05 -14.53 17.72
CA ALA A 59 14.54 -15.29 18.85
C ALA A 59 14.99 -16.76 18.78
N ASP A 60 14.92 -17.40 17.61
CA ASP A 60 15.36 -18.78 17.40
C ASP A 60 16.88 -18.93 17.65
N ALA A 61 17.70 -17.94 17.29
CA ALA A 61 19.14 -17.98 17.59
C ALA A 61 19.44 -17.94 19.10
N ILE A 62 18.69 -17.13 19.86
CA ILE A 62 18.87 -16.95 21.31
C ILE A 62 18.27 -18.13 22.09
N PHE A 63 17.09 -18.60 21.69
CA PHE A 63 16.28 -19.53 22.49
C PHE A 63 16.16 -20.94 21.88
N GLY A 64 16.42 -21.11 20.58
CA GLY A 64 16.32 -22.38 19.87
C GLY A 64 17.54 -23.31 20.01
N THR A 65 18.65 -22.82 20.57
CA THR A 65 19.89 -23.60 20.79
C THR A 65 19.82 -24.50 22.04
N LYS A 66 18.63 -24.74 22.61
CA LYS A 66 18.48 -25.54 23.84
C LYS A 66 17.30 -26.50 23.79
N LEU A 67 17.39 -27.52 22.95
CA LEU A 67 16.70 -28.80 23.08
C LEU A 67 17.62 -29.93 22.60
#